data_AF-A0A7W0F7L8-F1
#
_entry.id   AF-A0A7W0F7L8-F1
#
_cell.length_a   1.000
_cell.length_b   1.000
_cell.length_c   1.000
_cell.angle_alpha   90.00
_cell.angle_beta   90.00
_cell.angle_gamma   90.00
#
_symmetry.space_group_name_H-M   'P 1'
#
loop_
_entity.id
_entity.type
_entity.pdbx_description
1 polymer ?
#
loop_
_entity_poly.entity_id
_entity_poly.type
_entity_poly.pdbx_seq_one_letter_code
_entity_poly.pdbx_strand_id
1 'polypeptide(L)'
;NYCCGGGSGFAIMNSLNFPQFRKKLTERMKVKQILEVFKDVLDPKEKKYVIAACSNCKGALRDAIGHYGLWEKHNILYGGLVELIVNAMVDIPPFLKWEFEE
;
A
#
# COMPACT_ATOMS: atom_id res chain seq x y z
N ASN A 1 -4.47 -14.90 -4.91
CA ASN A 1 -4.94 -13.76 -4.10
C ASN A 1 -4.61 -13.99 -2.64
N TYR A 2 -3.51 -13.41 -2.15
CA TYR A 2 -3.09 -13.55 -0.75
C TYR A 2 -3.71 -12.47 0.16
N CYS A 3 -3.85 -12.78 1.45
CA CYS A 3 -4.19 -11.78 2.48
C CYS A 3 -3.08 -10.70 2.57
N CYS A 4 -3.42 -9.49 3.00
CA CYS A 4 -2.44 -8.43 3.29
C CYS A 4 -1.60 -8.69 4.54
N GLY A 5 -2.07 -9.57 5.44
CA GLY A 5 -1.42 -9.84 6.72
C GLY A 5 -1.77 -8.89 7.85
N GLY A 6 -2.65 -7.91 7.63
CA GLY A 6 -3.04 -6.92 8.64
C GLY A 6 -4.23 -7.30 9.53
N GLY A 7 -4.94 -8.39 9.22
CA GLY A 7 -6.10 -8.86 9.99
C GLY A 7 -5.74 -9.28 11.43
N SER A 8 -6.76 -9.50 12.27
CA SER A 8 -6.58 -9.96 13.66
C SER A 8 -5.67 -9.08 14.53
N GLY A 9 -5.57 -7.78 14.21
CA GLY A 9 -4.71 -6.82 14.94
C GLY A 9 -3.25 -6.78 14.49
N PHE A 10 -2.83 -7.58 13.50
CA PHE A 10 -1.44 -7.65 13.06
C PHE A 10 -0.93 -6.34 12.42
N ALA A 11 -1.83 -5.54 11.82
CA ALA A 11 -1.49 -4.24 11.26
C ALA A 11 -1.04 -3.21 12.32
N ILE A 12 -1.41 -3.40 13.58
CA ILE A 12 -1.10 -2.48 14.68
C ILE A 12 -0.24 -3.12 15.79
N MET A 13 0.02 -4.42 15.69
CA MET A 13 0.81 -5.16 16.67
C MET A 13 2.30 -4.92 16.46
N ASN A 14 2.91 -4.10 17.32
CA ASN A 14 4.32 -3.70 17.23
C ASN A 14 5.21 -4.28 18.34
N SER A 15 4.71 -5.22 19.13
CA SER A 15 5.48 -5.89 20.18
C SER A 15 6.39 -6.98 19.60
N LEU A 16 7.48 -7.26 20.32
CA LEU A 16 8.44 -8.34 20.00
C LEU A 16 8.95 -8.24 18.55
N ASN A 17 8.97 -9.36 17.84
CA ASN A 17 9.39 -9.46 16.45
C ASN A 17 8.22 -9.48 15.44
N PHE A 18 7.00 -9.15 15.87
CA PHE A 18 5.83 -9.14 14.97
C PHE A 18 5.98 -8.19 13.78
N PRO A 19 6.57 -6.98 13.92
CA PRO A 19 6.86 -6.13 12.78
C PRO A 19 7.75 -6.82 11.73
N GLN A 20 8.80 -7.52 12.14
CA GLN A 20 9.66 -8.26 11.22
C GLN A 20 8.94 -9.45 10.60
N PHE A 21 8.12 -10.16 11.39
CA PHE A 21 7.31 -11.28 10.92
C PHE A 21 6.35 -10.84 9.80
N ARG A 22 5.55 -9.79 10.02
CA ARG A 22 4.59 -9.31 9.00
C ARG A 22 5.29 -8.87 7.72
N LYS A 23 6.37 -8.10 7.85
CA LYS A 23 7.17 -7.60 6.73
C LYS A 23 7.76 -8.74 5.90
N LYS A 24 8.36 -9.74 6.55
CA LYS A 24 9.10 -10.82 5.85
C LYS A 24 8.23 -11.95 5.31
N LEU A 25 7.03 -12.16 5.87
CA LEU A 25 6.15 -13.26 5.49
C LEU A 25 4.89 -12.80 4.76
N THR A 26 4.00 -12.10 5.46
CA THR A 26 2.65 -11.82 4.94
C THR A 26 2.67 -10.68 3.92
N GLU A 27 3.30 -9.56 4.25
CA GLU A 27 3.43 -8.40 3.36
C GLU A 27 4.30 -8.72 2.14
N ARG A 28 5.36 -9.52 2.30
CA ARG A 28 6.24 -9.97 1.20
C ARG A 28 5.46 -10.53 0.02
N MET A 29 4.51 -11.43 0.27
CA MET A 29 3.73 -12.04 -0.81
C MET A 29 2.80 -11.03 -1.46
N LYS A 30 2.23 -10.09 -0.70
CA LYS A 30 1.40 -9.02 -1.24
C LYS A 30 2.21 -8.07 -2.12
N VAL A 31 3.40 -7.67 -1.67
CA VAL A 31 4.34 -6.82 -2.43
C VAL A 31 4.74 -7.49 -3.74
N LYS A 32 5.04 -8.81 -3.71
CA LYS A 32 5.29 -9.58 -4.94
C LYS A 32 4.12 -9.45 -5.93
N GLN A 33 2.87 -9.64 -5.48
CA GLN A 33 1.71 -9.49 -6.35
C GLN A 33 1.59 -8.08 -6.93
N ILE A 34 1.88 -7.04 -6.15
CA ILE A 34 1.84 -5.65 -6.60
C ILE A 34 2.89 -5.39 -7.69
N LEU A 35 4.13 -5.85 -7.47
CA LEU A 35 5.22 -5.69 -8.44
C LEU A 35 4.96 -6.49 -9.72
N GLU A 36 4.35 -7.68 -9.62
CA GLU A 36 3.95 -8.47 -10.80
C GLU A 36 2.89 -7.76 -11.64
N VAL A 37 1.95 -7.04 -11.01
CA VAL A 37 0.93 -6.24 -11.72
C VAL A 37 1.57 -5.07 -12.47
N PHE A 38 2.53 -4.39 -11.86
CA PHE A 38 3.18 -3.22 -12.45
C PHE A 38 4.46 -3.54 -13.23
N LYS A 39 4.76 -4.82 -13.48
CA LYS A 39 6.04 -5.29 -14.03
C LYS A 39 6.48 -4.54 -15.31
N ASP A 40 5.52 -4.17 -16.16
CA ASP A 40 5.79 -3.54 -17.46
C ASP A 40 5.92 -2.01 -17.36
N VAL A 41 5.65 -1.42 -16.19
CA VAL A 41 5.64 0.04 -15.97
C VAL A 41 6.45 0.44 -14.74
N LEU A 42 7.37 -0.38 -14.22
CA LEU A 42 8.11 -0.14 -12.96
C LEU A 42 9.00 1.10 -12.91
N ASP A 43 9.18 1.82 -14.02
CA ASP A 43 9.89 3.10 -14.06
C ASP A 43 9.22 4.12 -13.09
N PRO A 44 9.99 4.80 -12.22
CA PRO A 44 9.47 5.81 -11.30
C PRO A 44 8.77 7.01 -11.95
N LYS A 45 8.96 7.26 -13.24
CA LYS A 45 8.24 8.30 -13.98
C LYS A 45 6.75 8.01 -14.07
N GLU A 46 6.37 6.73 -14.09
CA GLU A 46 4.98 6.30 -14.13
C GLU A 46 4.41 6.23 -12.72
N LYS A 47 3.35 6.99 -12.44
CA LYS A 47 2.68 7.00 -11.15
C LYS A 47 1.80 5.77 -10.99
N LYS A 48 1.94 5.02 -9.89
CA LYS A 48 1.18 3.79 -9.64
C LYS A 48 0.44 3.90 -8.32
N TYR A 49 -0.85 3.57 -8.32
CA TYR A 49 -1.69 3.70 -7.13
C TYR A 49 -2.34 2.38 -6.76
N VAL A 50 -2.11 1.93 -5.52
CA VAL A 50 -2.68 0.68 -4.98
C VAL A 50 -3.82 1.01 -4.03
N ILE A 51 -5.00 0.47 -4.31
CA ILE A 51 -6.22 0.78 -3.54
C ILE A 51 -6.52 -0.36 -2.57
N ALA A 52 -6.78 -0.01 -1.31
CA ALA A 52 -7.27 -0.92 -0.29
C ALA A 52 -8.74 -0.64 0.03
N ALA A 53 -9.58 -1.67 -0.05
CA ALA A 53 -10.99 -1.61 0.35
C ALA A 53 -11.22 -1.87 1.85
N CYS A 54 -10.15 -1.96 2.66
CA CYS A 54 -10.20 -2.26 4.09
C CYS A 54 -9.13 -1.44 4.83
N SER A 55 -9.46 -0.90 6.00
CA SER A 55 -8.54 -0.11 6.83
C SER A 55 -7.27 -0.90 7.22
N ASN A 56 -7.41 -2.17 7.61
CA ASN A 56 -6.26 -3.03 7.92
C ASN A 56 -5.39 -3.29 6.69
N CYS A 57 -5.99 -3.45 5.51
CA CYS A 57 -5.25 -3.57 4.26
C CYS A 57 -4.51 -2.27 3.93
N LYS A 58 -5.14 -1.11 4.14
CA LYS A 58 -4.52 0.20 3.94
C LYS A 58 -3.31 0.36 4.86
N GLY A 59 -3.44 0.01 6.14
CA GLY A 59 -2.33 0.02 7.10
C GLY A 59 -1.18 -0.92 6.69
N ALA A 60 -1.50 -2.16 6.29
CA ALA A 60 -0.49 -3.10 5.81
C ALA A 60 0.21 -2.63 4.52
N LEU A 61 -0.50 -1.93 3.62
CA LEU A 61 0.10 -1.35 2.42
C LEU A 61 1.05 -0.20 2.75
N ARG A 62 0.69 0.69 3.68
CA ARG A 62 1.59 1.75 4.18
C ARG A 62 2.90 1.14 4.67
N ASP A 63 2.77 0.19 5.59
CA ASP A 63 3.92 -0.48 6.22
C ASP A 63 4.79 -1.21 5.19
N ALA A 64 4.17 -1.89 4.23
CA ALA A 64 4.87 -2.61 3.17
C ALA A 64 5.56 -1.66 2.17
N ILE A 65 4.89 -0.61 1.71
CA ILE A 65 5.44 0.37 0.76
C ILE A 65 6.65 1.07 1.38
N GLY A 66 6.54 1.52 2.63
CA GLY A 66 7.66 2.10 3.37
C GLY A 66 8.79 1.10 3.57
N HIS A 67 8.49 -0.11 4.06
CA HIS A 67 9.51 -1.11 4.34
C HIS A 67 10.31 -1.54 3.10
N TYR A 68 9.64 -1.74 1.96
CA TYR A 68 10.29 -2.15 0.72
C TYR A 68 10.82 -0.98 -0.11
N GLY A 69 10.51 0.27 0.27
CA GLY A 69 10.90 1.48 -0.44
C GLY A 69 10.23 1.59 -1.82
N LEU A 70 8.98 1.14 -1.95
CA LEU A 70 8.29 1.05 -3.25
C LEU A 70 7.94 2.43 -3.83
N TRP A 71 7.78 3.42 -2.97
CA TRP A 71 7.61 4.81 -3.39
C TRP A 71 8.86 5.32 -4.13
N GLU A 72 10.01 5.33 -3.46
CA GLU A 72 11.27 5.84 -4.04
C GLU A 72 11.72 5.02 -5.26
N LYS A 73 11.55 3.69 -5.22
CA LYS A 73 12.06 2.80 -6.28
C LYS A 73 11.17 2.74 -7.51
N HIS A 74 9.86 2.90 -7.35
CA HIS A 74 8.88 2.59 -8.41
C HIS A 74 7.71 3.57 -8.50
N ASN A 75 7.67 4.61 -7.66
CA ASN A 75 6.58 5.58 -7.57
C ASN A 75 5.22 4.91 -7.33
N ILE A 76 5.23 3.91 -6.43
CA ILE A 76 4.03 3.20 -5.98
C ILE A 76 3.52 3.85 -4.70
N LEU A 77 2.36 4.48 -4.81
CA LEU A 77 1.58 5.04 -3.70
C LEU A 77 0.36 4.15 -3.41
N TYR A 78 -0.31 4.41 -2.30
CA TYR A 78 -1.50 3.68 -1.88
C TYR A 78 -2.58 4.61 -1.34
N GLY A 79 -3.79 4.07 -1.25
CA GLY A 79 -4.82 4.64 -0.39
C GLY A 79 -6.06 3.77 -0.27
N GLY A 80 -7.08 4.32 0.35
CA GLY A 80 -8.37 3.68 0.58
C GLY A 80 -9.30 3.81 -0.63
N LEU A 81 -10.20 2.86 -0.80
CA LEU A 81 -11.25 2.93 -1.81
C LEU A 81 -12.08 4.23 -1.68
N VAL A 82 -12.37 4.66 -0.45
CA VAL A 82 -13.12 5.90 -0.20
C VAL A 82 -12.37 7.13 -0.71
N GLU A 83 -11.03 7.16 -0.61
CA GLU A 83 -10.22 8.30 -1.06
C GLU A 83 -10.23 8.43 -2.58
N LEU A 84 -10.19 7.29 -3.29
CA LEU A 84 -10.39 7.27 -4.74
C LEU A 84 -11.79 7.76 -5.12
N ILE A 85 -12.83 7.31 -4.40
CA ILE A 85 -14.21 7.72 -4.67
C ILE A 85 -14.35 9.23 -4.50
N VAL A 86 -13.87 9.79 -3.38
CA VAL A 86 -13.91 11.24 -3.13
C VAL A 86 -13.12 12.00 -4.20
N ASN A 87 -11.97 11.50 -4.62
CA ASN A 87 -11.19 12.11 -5.70
C ASN A 87 -11.91 12.12 -7.06
N ALA A 88 -12.88 11.23 -7.26
CA ALA A 88 -13.68 11.14 -8.48
C ALA A 88 -15.02 11.90 -8.39
N MET A 89 -15.37 12.48 -7.23
CA MET A 89 -16.58 13.28 -7.08
C MET A 89 -16.44 14.61 -7.81
N VAL A 90 -17.41 14.94 -8.67
CA VAL A 90 -17.37 16.13 -9.53
C VAL A 90 -17.48 17.45 -8.77
N ASP A 91 -18.12 17.43 -7.59
CA ASP A 91 -18.38 18.61 -6.77
C ASP A 91 -17.28 18.89 -5.72
N ILE A 92 -16.23 18.05 -5.68
CA ILE A 92 -15.13 18.15 -4.72
C ILE A 92 -13.84 18.34 -5.52
N PRO A 93 -12.93 19.25 -5.11
CA PRO A 93 -11.62 19.33 -5.73
C PRO A 93 -10.88 17.99 -5.63
N PRO A 94 -9.95 17.67 -6.56
CA PRO A 94 -9.16 16.44 -6.49
C PRO A 94 -8.56 16.24 -5.09
N PHE A 95 -8.82 15.06 -4.51
CA PHE A 95 -8.48 14.74 -3.13
C PHE A 95 -7.11 14.08 -2.99
N LEU A 96 -6.70 13.27 -3.96
CA LEU A 96 -5.45 12.51 -3.89
C LEU A 96 -4.25 13.44 -4.06
N LYS A 97 -3.35 13.41 -3.08
CA LYS A 97 -2.02 13.98 -3.17
C LYS A 97 -1.03 12.89 -3.56
N TRP A 98 0.00 13.28 -4.31
CA TRP A 98 1.01 12.37 -4.79
C TRP A 98 2.29 12.47 -3.95
N GLU A 99 2.12 12.28 -2.65
CA GLU A 99 3.14 12.47 -1.62
C GLU A 99 3.05 11.26 -0.66
N PHE A 100 4.19 10.68 -0.29
CA PHE A 100 4.24 9.58 0.66
C PHE A 100 4.58 10.11 2.05
N GLU A 101 3.66 9.90 2.99
CA GLU A 101 3.87 10.18 4.41
C GLU A 101 4.22 8.87 5.13
N GLU A 102 5.43 8.79 5.70
CA GLU A 102 5.95 7.63 6.46
C GLU A 102 5.28 7.42 7.81
#